data_AF-A0A269YNY4-F1
#
_entry.id   AF-A0A269YNY4-F1
#
_cell.length_a   1.000
_cell.length_b   1.000
_cell.length_c   1.000
_cell.angle_alpha   90.00
_cell.angle_beta   90.00
_cell.angle_gamma   90.00
#
_symmetry.space_group_name_H-M   'P 1'
#
loop_
_entity.id
_entity.type
_entity.pdbx_description
1 polymer ?
#
loop_
_entity_poly.entity_id
_entity_poly.type
_entity_poly.pdbx_seq_one_letter_code
_entity_poly.pdbx_strand_id
1 'polypeptide(L)'
;MAIKLEAEQIQQLKNQLEEANRNSHFVIISAISKKEHSGVNMVTDWNNFLKMKSTNSENFDFHVIRDILPITTNLVYWAVAQQNLHTLTTQGDQDEQAVDDLEFYTNKVMEENKVRA
;
A
#
# COMPACT_ATOMS: atom_id res chain seq x y z
N MET A 1 -1.61 4.91 15.80
CA MET A 1 -2.25 5.95 14.97
C MET A 1 -1.68 7.32 15.30
N ALA A 2 -0.52 7.62 14.73
CA ALA A 2 0.18 8.91 14.81
C ALA A 2 -0.15 9.83 13.62
N ILE A 3 -0.64 9.28 12.50
CA ILE A 3 -1.03 10.08 11.33
C ILE A 3 -2.22 10.99 11.67
N LYS A 4 -1.92 12.26 11.96
CA LYS A 4 -2.90 13.34 12.11
C LYS A 4 -3.00 14.07 10.78
N LEU A 5 -4.00 13.71 9.99
CA LEU A 5 -4.37 14.43 8.78
C LEU A 5 -5.54 15.35 9.08
N GLU A 6 -5.40 16.62 8.70
CA GLU A 6 -6.52 17.57 8.70
C GLU A 6 -7.53 17.21 7.60
N ALA A 7 -8.80 17.56 7.79
CA ALA A 7 -9.86 17.21 6.84
C ALA A 7 -9.58 17.72 5.41
N GLU A 8 -8.96 18.89 5.29
CA GLU A 8 -8.53 19.45 4.01
C GLU A 8 -7.43 18.61 3.34
N GLN A 9 -6.46 18.11 4.12
CA GLN A 9 -5.40 17.23 3.60
C GLN A 9 -5.98 15.91 3.12
N ILE A 10 -6.91 15.33 3.88
CA ILE A 10 -7.61 14.10 3.47
C ILE A 10 -8.33 14.31 2.15
N GLN A 11 -9.04 15.43 1.97
CA GLN A 11 -9.71 15.74 0.71
C GLN A 11 -8.73 15.93 -0.45
N GLN A 12 -7.63 16.65 -0.23
CA GLN A 12 -6.60 16.85 -1.26
C GLN A 12 -5.96 15.53 -1.68
N LEU A 13 -5.55 14.70 -0.72
CA LEU A 13 -4.97 13.39 -0.97
C LEU A 13 -5.98 12.46 -1.65
N LYS A 14 -7.25 12.51 -1.25
CA LYS A 14 -8.31 11.74 -1.89
C LYS A 14 -8.45 12.13 -3.37
N ASN A 15 -8.45 13.43 -3.69
CA ASN A 15 -8.49 13.89 -5.08
C ASN A 15 -7.25 13.44 -5.87
N GLN A 16 -6.06 13.53 -5.27
CA GLN A 16 -4.82 13.04 -5.88
C GLN A 16 -4.87 11.52 -6.12
N LEU A 17 -5.41 10.75 -5.18
CA LEU A 17 -5.57 9.31 -5.31
C LEU A 17 -6.65 8.95 -6.34
N GLU A 18 -7.73 9.73 -6.45
CA GLU A 18 -8.73 9.55 -7.51
C GLU A 18 -8.15 9.82 -8.90
N GLU A 19 -7.33 10.86 -9.04
CA GLU A 19 -6.62 11.16 -10.29
C GLU A 19 -5.54 10.12 -10.60
N ALA A 20 -4.77 9.72 -9.59
CA ALA A 20 -3.83 8.61 -9.70
C ALA A 20 -4.55 7.33 -10.10
N ASN A 21 -5.71 7.01 -9.52
CA ASN A 21 -6.50 5.82 -9.83
C ASN A 21 -7.04 5.80 -11.27
N ARG A 22 -7.25 6.97 -11.89
CA ARG A 22 -7.56 7.05 -13.34
C ARG A 22 -6.37 6.66 -14.21
N ASN A 23 -5.15 6.94 -13.76
CA ASN A 23 -3.91 6.63 -14.49
C ASN A 23 -3.35 5.23 -14.14
N SER A 24 -3.43 4.85 -12.87
CA SER A 24 -2.89 3.65 -12.24
C SER A 24 -3.73 3.32 -11.01
N HIS A 25 -4.64 2.37 -11.17
CA HIS A 25 -5.50 1.93 -10.07
C HIS A 25 -4.71 1.20 -9.00
N PHE A 26 -5.23 1.22 -7.76
CA PHE A 26 -4.66 0.45 -6.67
C PHE A 26 -5.12 -1.00 -6.73
N VAL A 27 -4.22 -1.91 -6.37
CA VAL A 27 -4.42 -3.36 -6.37
C VAL A 27 -3.88 -3.98 -5.08
N ILE A 28 -4.49 -5.08 -4.65
CA ILE A 28 -3.92 -5.94 -3.62
C ILE A 28 -3.26 -7.11 -4.33
N ILE A 29 -1.98 -7.31 -4.04
CA ILE A 29 -1.18 -8.39 -4.61
C ILE A 29 -0.66 -9.31 -3.51
N SER A 30 -0.47 -10.58 -3.85
CA SER A 30 0.27 -11.54 -3.05
C SER A 30 1.65 -11.72 -3.69
N ALA A 31 2.72 -11.45 -2.93
CA ALA A 31 4.08 -11.76 -3.33
C ALA A 31 4.52 -13.04 -2.63
N ILE A 32 4.65 -14.12 -3.40
CA ILE A 32 5.03 -15.44 -2.90
C ILE A 32 6.51 -15.69 -3.22
N SER A 33 7.34 -15.86 -2.20
CA SER A 33 8.75 -16.22 -2.37
C SER A 33 8.87 -17.62 -2.95
N LYS A 34 9.51 -17.75 -4.12
CA LYS A 34 9.76 -19.04 -4.76
C LYS A 34 10.70 -19.92 -3.93
N LYS A 35 11.56 -19.29 -3.12
CA LYS A 35 12.54 -19.97 -2.29
C LYS A 35 11.94 -20.46 -0.98
N GLU A 36 11.18 -19.61 -0.30
CA GLU A 36 10.69 -19.90 1.05
C GLU A 36 9.27 -20.47 1.07
N HIS A 37 8.55 -20.44 -0.06
CA HIS A 37 7.13 -20.83 -0.17
C HIS A 37 6.22 -20.05 0.79
N SER A 38 6.71 -18.92 1.32
CA SER A 38 5.97 -17.96 2.13
C SER A 38 5.49 -16.81 1.25
N GLY A 39 4.27 -16.35 1.49
CA GLY A 39 3.66 -15.25 0.75
C GLY A 39 3.22 -14.13 1.67
N VAL A 40 3.37 -12.89 1.20
CA VAL A 40 2.87 -11.70 1.87
C VAL A 40 1.87 -10.98 0.97
N ASN A 41 0.74 -10.57 1.55
CA ASN A 41 -0.23 -9.74 0.86
C ASN A 41 0.16 -8.28 1.07
N MET A 42 0.10 -7.48 0.01
CA MET A 42 0.42 -6.06 0.08
C MET A 42 -0.51 -5.25 -0.83
N VAL A 43 -0.78 -4.02 -0.42
CA VAL A 43 -1.47 -3.02 -1.23
C VAL A 43 -0.41 -2.27 -2.04
N THR A 44 -0.66 -2.02 -3.32
CA THR A 44 0.24 -1.23 -4.17
C THR A 44 -0.53 -0.64 -5.37
N ASP A 45 0.07 0.29 -6.10
CA ASP A 45 -0.46 0.76 -7.38
C ASP A 45 -0.07 -0.18 -8.53
N TRP A 46 -0.87 -0.20 -9.59
CA TRP A 46 -0.66 -1.05 -10.76
C TRP A 46 0.73 -0.86 -11.40
N ASN A 47 1.19 0.39 -11.54
CA ASN A 47 2.49 0.69 -12.13
C ASN A 47 3.65 0.16 -11.27
N ASN A 48 3.57 0.32 -9.95
CA ASN A 48 4.56 -0.19 -9.03
C ASN A 48 4.53 -1.72 -8.98
N PHE A 49 3.36 -2.36 -9.02
CA PHE A 49 3.24 -3.80 -9.21
C PHE A 49 3.97 -4.27 -10.47
N LEU A 50 3.76 -3.62 -11.62
CA LEU A 50 4.45 -3.97 -12.86
C LEU A 50 5.96 -3.84 -12.74
N LYS A 51 6.45 -2.78 -12.08
CA LYS A 51 7.88 -2.59 -11.80
C LYS A 51 8.42 -3.69 -10.89
N MET A 52 7.77 -3.96 -9.77
CA MET A 52 8.18 -4.99 -8.81
C MET A 52 8.17 -6.37 -9.46
N LYS A 53 7.13 -6.69 -10.23
CA LYS A 53 7.04 -7.93 -10.99
C LYS A 53 8.17 -8.01 -12.00
N SER A 54 8.47 -6.96 -12.75
CA SER A 54 9.55 -6.99 -13.74
C SER A 54 10.94 -7.09 -13.10
N THR A 55 11.17 -6.48 -11.94
CA THR A 55 12.49 -6.46 -11.28
C THR A 55 12.74 -7.72 -10.44
N ASN A 56 11.69 -8.27 -9.83
CA ASN A 56 11.80 -9.33 -8.82
C ASN A 56 11.09 -10.65 -9.21
N SER A 57 10.57 -10.80 -10.44
CA SER A 57 9.87 -12.02 -10.89
C SER A 57 10.69 -13.30 -10.80
N GLU A 58 12.02 -13.18 -10.79
CA GLU A 58 12.92 -14.33 -10.67
C GLU A 58 12.85 -14.94 -9.27
N ASN A 59 12.66 -14.12 -8.24
CA ASN A 59 12.66 -14.54 -6.83
C ASN A 59 11.26 -14.67 -6.24
N PHE A 60 10.30 -13.87 -6.72
CA PHE A 60 8.94 -13.80 -6.20
C PHE A 60 7.90 -14.00 -7.31
N ASP A 61 6.86 -14.79 -7.03
CA ASP A 61 5.65 -14.83 -7.83
C ASP A 61 4.62 -13.85 -7.30
N PHE A 62 4.33 -12.83 -8.11
CA PHE A 62 3.33 -11.83 -7.78
C PHE A 62 1.98 -12.16 -8.42
N HIS A 63 0.94 -12.26 -7.59
CA HIS A 63 -0.43 -12.54 -7.99
C HIS A 63 -1.35 -11.39 -7.58
N VAL A 64 -2.22 -10.93 -8.47
CA VAL A 64 -3.23 -9.94 -8.11
C VAL A 64 -4.39 -10.67 -7.41
N ILE A 65 -4.63 -10.31 -6.14
CA ILE A 65 -5.75 -10.84 -5.35
C ILE A 65 -7.00 -10.01 -5.60
N ARG A 66 -6.82 -8.67 -5.59
CA ARG A 66 -7.90 -7.71 -5.79
C ARG A 66 -7.46 -6.67 -6.80
N ASP A 67 -8.16 -6.64 -7.92
CA ASP A 67 -7.98 -5.61 -8.93
C ASP A 67 -8.96 -4.45 -8.66
N ILE A 68 -8.49 -3.21 -8.85
CA ILE A 68 -9.21 -1.94 -8.65
C ILE A 68 -9.78 -1.77 -7.23
N LEU A 69 -9.02 -1.13 -6.34
CA LEU A 69 -9.50 -0.76 -5.01
C LEU A 69 -10.32 0.54 -5.04
N PRO A 70 -11.46 0.60 -4.33
CA PRO A 70 -12.19 1.85 -4.15
C PRO A 70 -11.35 2.83 -3.33
N ILE A 71 -11.38 4.11 -3.70
CA ILE A 71 -10.69 5.17 -2.95
C ILE A 71 -11.46 5.48 -1.66
N THR A 72 -11.16 4.71 -0.61
CA THR A 72 -11.71 4.90 0.74
C THR A 72 -10.78 5.78 1.58
N THR A 73 -11.31 6.29 2.69
CA THR A 73 -10.51 7.03 3.67
C THR A 73 -9.35 6.18 4.20
N ASN A 74 -9.52 4.87 4.36
CA ASN A 74 -8.46 3.96 4.80
C ASN A 74 -7.34 3.83 3.78
N LEU A 75 -7.66 3.83 2.48
CA LEU A 75 -6.65 3.86 1.43
C LEU A 75 -5.84 5.17 1.45
N VAL A 76 -6.49 6.30 1.74
CA VAL A 76 -5.81 7.60 1.92
C VAL A 76 -4.82 7.52 3.07
N TYR A 77 -5.26 7.06 4.24
CA TYR A 77 -4.37 6.90 5.40
C TYR A 77 -3.22 5.93 5.13
N TRP A 78 -3.48 4.82 4.43
CA TRP A 78 -2.45 3.86 4.03
C TRP A 78 -1.37 4.51 3.12
N ALA A 79 -1.78 5.26 2.10
CA ALA A 79 -0.86 5.93 1.20
C ALA A 79 0.02 6.96 1.94
N VAL A 80 -0.56 7.69 2.88
CA VAL A 80 0.18 8.62 3.74
C VAL A 80 1.16 7.87 4.66
N ALA A 81 0.73 6.76 5.26
CA ALA A 81 1.58 5.95 6.11
C ALA A 81 2.81 5.45 5.34
N GLN A 82 2.61 4.96 4.12
CA GLN A 82 3.69 4.50 3.25
C GLN A 82 4.65 5.64 2.88
N GLN A 83 4.12 6.81 2.50
CA GLN A 83 4.93 7.97 2.17
C GLN A 83 5.73 8.48 3.38
N ASN A 84 5.11 8.50 4.57
CA ASN A 84 5.76 8.89 5.81
C ASN A 84 6.90 7.92 6.14
N LEU A 85 6.64 6.60 6.11
CA LEU A 85 7.65 5.57 6.34
C LEU A 85 8.82 5.68 5.34
N HIS A 86 8.52 5.91 4.06
CA HIS A 86 9.56 6.09 3.04
C HIS A 86 10.42 7.33 3.30
N THR A 87 9.80 8.42 3.76
CA THR A 87 10.50 9.67 4.08
C THR A 87 11.42 9.48 5.29
N LEU A 88 10.92 8.86 6.36
CA LEU A 88 11.66 8.59 7.59
C LEU A 88 12.84 7.64 7.34
N THR A 89 12.60 6.53 6.63
CA THR A 89 13.66 5.59 6.27
C THR A 89 14.74 6.21 5.39
N THR A 90 14.39 7.15 4.51
CA THR A 90 15.37 7.91 3.71
C THR A 90 16.17 8.91 4.55
N GLN A 91 15.58 9.44 5.63
CA GLN A 91 16.25 10.34 6.57
C GLN A 91 17.12 9.59 7.60
N GLY A 92 17.06 8.25 7.62
CA GLY A 92 17.78 7.41 8.58
C GLY A 92 17.08 7.26 9.93
N ASP A 93 15.86 7.78 10.06
CA ASP A 93 15.01 7.58 11.23
C ASP A 93 14.08 6.38 11.01
N GLN A 94 14.22 5.36 11.86
CA GLN A 94 13.22 4.29 11.95
C GLN A 94 12.23 4.65 13.06
N ASP A 95 11.09 5.20 12.66
CA ASP A 95 9.97 5.37 13.57
C ASP A 95 9.13 4.09 13.58
N GLU A 96 9.21 3.31 14.67
CA GLU A 96 8.39 2.12 14.89
C GLU A 96 6.90 2.44 14.76
N GLN A 97 6.49 3.65 15.15
CA GLN A 97 5.09 4.06 15.09
C GLN A 97 4.60 4.27 13.65
N ALA A 98 5.49 4.65 12.73
CA ALA A 98 5.16 4.75 11.30
C ALA A 98 4.99 3.36 10.66
N VAL A 99 5.75 2.37 11.11
CA VAL A 99 5.60 0.96 10.69
C VAL A 99 4.26 0.40 11.20
N ASP A 100 3.96 0.60 12.48
CA ASP A 100 2.70 0.16 13.08
C ASP A 100 1.48 0.79 12.41
N ASP A 101 1.56 2.09 12.09
CA ASP A 101 0.50 2.79 11.38
C ASP A 101 0.30 2.22 9.97
N LEU A 102 1.39 1.96 9.23
CA LEU A 102 1.31 1.34 7.91
C LEU A 102 0.66 -0.04 7.96
N GLU A 103 1.06 -0.88 8.91
CA GLU A 103 0.47 -2.21 9.10
C GLU A 103 -1.01 -2.11 9.47
N PHE A 104 -1.36 -1.22 10.39
CA PHE A 104 -2.74 -0.99 10.81
C PHE A 104 -3.65 -0.60 9.64
N TYR A 105 -3.23 0.38 8.83
CA TYR A 105 -4.03 0.82 7.67
C TYR A 105 -4.02 -0.21 6.55
N THR A 106 -2.93 -0.97 6.36
CA THR A 106 -2.88 -2.09 5.41
C THR A 106 -3.94 -3.13 5.79
N ASN A 107 -4.00 -3.53 7.06
CA ASN A 107 -4.99 -4.46 7.56
C ASN A 107 -6.42 -3.91 7.38
N LYS A 108 -6.65 -2.61 7.62
CA LYS A 108 -7.96 -1.98 7.36
C LYS A 108 -8.37 -2.05 5.90
N VAL A 109 -7.46 -1.72 4.97
CA VAL A 109 -7.73 -1.81 3.53
C VAL A 109 -8.01 -3.25 3.12
N MET A 110 -7.28 -4.23 3.67
CA MET A 110 -7.53 -5.65 3.41
C MET A 110 -8.88 -6.13 3.95
N GLU A 111 -9.21 -5.79 5.20
CA GLU A 111 -10.49 -6.09 5.84
C GLU A 111 -11.66 -5.53 5.03
N GLU A 112 -11.60 -4.26 4.62
CA GLU A 112 -12.61 -3.61 3.77
C GLU A 112 -12.79 -4.33 2.44
N ASN A 113 -11.69 -4.82 1.86
CA ASN A 113 -11.69 -5.52 0.59
C ASN A 113 -11.88 -7.03 0.74
N LYS A 114 -12.27 -7.52 1.93
CA LYS A 114 -12.50 -8.94 2.23
C LYS A 114 -11.31 -9.84 1.87
N VAL A 115 -10.10 -9.29 1.92
CA VAL A 115 -8.85 -10.03 1.77
C VAL A 115 -8.36 -10.37 3.17
N ARG A 116 -7.95 -11.62 3.41
CA ARG A 116 -7.28 -11.96 4.68
C ARG A 116 -5.86 -11.37 4.65
N ALA A 117 -5.56 -10.55 5.64
CA ALA A 117 -4.20 -10.17 5.98
C ALA A 117 -3.40 -11.42 6.39
#